data_AF-A0A0H5CMI7-F1
#
_entry.id   AF-A0A0H5CMI7-F1
#
_cell.length_a   1.000
_cell.length_b   1.000
_cell.length_c   1.000
_cell.angle_alpha   90.00
_cell.angle_beta   90.00
_cell.angle_gamma   90.00
#
_symmetry.space_group_name_H-M   'P 1'
#
loop_
_entity.id
_entity.type
_entity.pdbx_description
1 polymer ?
#
loop_
_entity_poly.entity_id
_entity_poly.type
_entity_poly.pdbx_seq_one_letter_code
_entity_poly.pdbx_strand_id
1 'polypeptide(L)'
;MLKRSRMTGSRWARVMRDGNGDGGTGGGGGGGGGQSGGTTGTGAGGDGAGNQGNGSGAGTTDDRGYPANTPVAEMSAGQQAAYWKFHSRKHEDQLKGLGLTPGKESDELKDLRAAREELEKKRNAELSDVERLTKERDDLAAKAQTLELNKVRTDAAAEAKLPADLWEFITATDAATAKQQAEKLAERLKSTSQTSGFDQGHRPAPPAKGRDAGLAEAQRRFKKPANTTQT
;
A
#
# COMPACT_ATOMS: atom_id res chain seq x y z
N MET A 1 22.01 -8.18 -53.92
CA MET A 1 22.79 -8.56 -52.71
C MET A 1 23.45 -7.31 -52.15
N LEU A 2 22.87 -6.67 -51.14
CA LEU A 2 23.46 -5.49 -50.48
C LEU A 2 23.56 -5.70 -48.96
N LYS A 3 24.73 -5.34 -48.42
CA LYS A 3 25.29 -5.74 -47.13
C LYS A 3 24.60 -5.03 -45.95
N ARG A 4 24.35 -5.79 -44.88
CA ARG A 4 23.88 -5.28 -43.57
C ARG A 4 25.06 -4.68 -42.81
N SER A 5 24.94 -3.40 -42.43
CA SER A 5 25.84 -2.73 -41.49
C SER A 5 25.34 -2.96 -40.07
N ARG A 6 26.14 -3.60 -39.21
CA ARG A 6 25.88 -3.75 -37.77
C ARG A 6 26.58 -2.59 -37.06
N MET A 7 25.82 -1.68 -36.46
CA MET A 7 26.32 -0.71 -35.49
C MET A 7 26.29 -1.35 -34.11
N THR A 8 27.45 -1.81 -33.64
CA THR A 8 27.71 -2.11 -32.23
C THR A 8 28.18 -0.83 -31.55
N GLY A 9 27.30 -0.21 -30.77
CA GLY A 9 27.61 0.94 -29.92
C GLY A 9 27.97 0.48 -28.50
N SER A 10 29.26 0.53 -28.20
CA SER A 10 29.86 0.32 -26.88
C SER A 10 29.57 1.45 -25.88
N ARG A 11 29.90 1.16 -24.61
CA ARG A 11 30.27 2.07 -23.50
C ARG A 11 29.18 2.43 -22.50
N TRP A 12 29.11 1.65 -21.42
CA TRP A 12 29.07 2.23 -20.06
C TRP A 12 30.10 1.49 -19.21
N ALA A 13 31.19 2.18 -18.93
CA ALA A 13 32.26 1.73 -18.04
C ALA A 13 32.07 2.39 -16.67
N ARG A 14 32.15 1.57 -15.61
CA ARG A 14 33.04 1.73 -14.44
C ARG A 14 33.19 3.13 -13.82
N VAL A 15 32.69 3.29 -12.58
CA VAL A 15 33.31 4.00 -11.43
C VAL A 15 32.73 3.35 -10.15
N MET A 16 33.42 2.40 -9.50
CA MET A 16 34.22 2.55 -8.26
C MET A 16 33.58 3.40 -7.15
N ARG A 17 33.45 2.84 -5.94
CA ARG A 17 34.30 3.21 -4.77
C ARG A 17 33.77 2.62 -3.44
N ASP A 18 34.59 1.77 -2.84
CA ASP A 18 34.58 1.39 -1.43
C ASP A 18 35.02 2.56 -0.51
N GLY A 19 34.57 2.53 0.75
CA GLY A 19 35.11 3.30 1.89
C GLY A 19 34.11 3.25 3.03
N ASN A 20 34.29 2.56 4.16
CA ASN A 20 35.41 2.51 5.11
C ASN A 20 35.95 3.90 5.47
N GLY A 21 35.56 4.40 6.64
CA GLY A 21 35.89 5.73 7.14
C GLY A 21 35.54 5.86 8.63
N ASP A 22 36.47 5.36 9.44
CA ASP A 22 36.60 5.54 10.87
C ASP A 22 36.85 7.02 11.24
N GLY A 23 36.55 7.39 12.50
CA GLY A 23 37.25 8.47 13.21
C GLY A 23 36.62 9.87 13.25
N GLY A 24 36.66 10.45 14.45
CA GLY A 24 37.33 11.75 14.57
C GLY A 24 36.53 12.92 15.16
N THR A 25 36.57 13.02 16.49
CA THR A 25 37.01 14.20 17.26
C THR A 25 36.49 15.60 16.91
N GLY A 26 35.82 16.22 17.91
CA GLY A 26 36.24 17.47 18.56
C GLY A 26 36.58 18.69 17.69
N GLY A 27 35.81 19.76 17.82
CA GLY A 27 36.18 21.09 17.31
C GLY A 27 35.44 22.19 18.06
N GLY A 28 36.20 22.98 18.82
CA GLY A 28 35.70 23.99 19.75
C GLY A 28 35.05 25.22 19.10
N GLY A 29 34.06 25.77 19.80
CA GLY A 29 33.47 27.08 19.51
C GLY A 29 34.41 28.19 19.96
N GLY A 30 35.36 28.55 19.08
CA GLY A 30 36.17 29.75 19.16
C GLY A 30 35.34 31.00 18.86
N GLY A 31 35.62 32.07 19.60
CA GLY A 31 34.86 33.32 19.60
C GLY A 31 34.83 34.05 18.26
N GLY A 32 33.71 34.75 18.05
CA GLY A 32 33.57 35.80 17.04
C GLY A 32 33.41 37.13 17.75
N GLY A 33 34.49 37.90 17.76
CA GLY A 33 34.56 39.24 18.35
C GLY A 33 33.62 40.22 17.65
N GLY A 34 33.07 41.11 18.46
CA GLY A 34 32.28 42.24 18.00
C GLY A 34 33.14 43.24 17.22
N GLN A 35 32.67 43.58 16.03
CA GLN A 35 33.01 44.83 15.34
C GLN A 35 31.72 45.62 15.18
N SER A 36 31.46 46.47 16.17
CA SER A 36 30.46 47.53 16.11
C SER A 36 31.04 48.69 15.30
N GLY A 37 30.73 48.73 14.01
CA GLY A 37 31.03 49.84 13.12
C GLY A 37 29.73 50.49 12.62
N GLY A 38 29.53 51.75 13.02
CA GLY A 38 28.76 52.76 12.29
C GLY A 38 27.24 52.64 12.27
N THR A 39 26.55 53.65 12.80
CA THR A 39 25.99 54.76 11.98
C THR A 39 25.10 55.64 12.86
N THR A 40 25.45 56.92 12.91
CA THR A 40 24.70 58.00 13.54
C THR A 40 23.37 58.17 12.80
N GLY A 41 22.29 57.69 13.39
CA GLY A 41 20.92 57.90 12.93
C GLY A 41 20.19 58.86 13.85
N THR A 42 20.23 60.16 13.52
CA THR A 42 19.45 61.22 14.17
C THR A 42 17.95 60.94 13.96
N GLY A 43 17.26 60.54 15.03
CA GLY A 43 15.82 60.34 15.05
C GLY A 43 15.20 61.10 16.21
N ALA A 44 14.67 62.29 15.91
CA ALA A 44 13.96 63.16 16.82
C ALA A 44 12.59 62.59 17.23
N GLY A 45 12.18 62.87 18.46
CA GLY A 45 10.76 62.94 18.86
C GLY A 45 10.35 61.98 19.97
N GLY A 46 10.12 62.51 21.17
CA GLY A 46 9.44 61.80 22.25
C GLY A 46 9.66 62.38 23.63
N ASP A 47 9.11 63.57 23.88
CA ASP A 47 9.00 64.17 25.22
C ASP A 47 8.31 63.21 26.20
N GLY A 48 8.99 62.91 27.30
CA GLY A 48 8.51 62.06 28.38
C GLY A 48 9.11 62.49 29.70
N ALA A 49 8.36 63.32 30.42
CA ALA A 49 8.74 63.95 31.68
C ALA A 49 9.08 62.95 32.81
N GLY A 50 10.20 63.24 33.49
CA GLY A 50 10.30 63.23 34.96
C GLY A 50 10.25 61.89 35.71
N ASN A 51 11.41 61.43 36.19
CA ASN A 51 11.57 61.14 37.61
C ASN A 51 13.06 61.23 38.02
N GLN A 52 13.41 62.28 38.75
CA GLN A 52 14.70 62.42 39.43
C GLN A 52 14.70 61.53 40.68
N GLY A 53 15.30 60.35 40.55
CA GLY A 53 15.59 59.45 41.65
C GLY A 53 17.10 59.36 41.88
N ASN A 54 17.56 60.08 42.90
CA ASN A 54 18.89 60.07 43.49
C ASN A 54 19.41 58.66 43.81
N GLY A 55 20.63 58.31 43.37
CA GLY A 55 21.27 57.04 43.73
C GLY A 55 22.61 56.79 43.03
N SER A 56 23.70 57.12 43.73
CA SER A 56 25.09 56.87 43.38
C SER A 56 25.38 55.43 42.92
N GLY A 57 26.08 55.26 41.80
CA GLY A 57 26.63 53.97 41.40
C GLY A 57 27.12 53.97 39.95
N ALA A 58 28.44 53.90 39.76
CA ALA A 58 29.10 53.88 38.47
C ALA A 58 28.65 52.72 37.58
N GLY A 59 27.96 53.05 36.49
CA GLY A 59 27.67 52.16 35.38
C GLY A 59 27.13 53.03 34.24
N THR A 60 27.95 53.29 33.23
CA THR A 60 27.61 54.12 32.07
C THR A 60 26.27 53.68 31.49
N THR A 61 25.22 54.47 31.72
CA THR A 61 23.91 54.24 31.11
C THR A 61 24.08 54.61 29.65
N ASP A 62 24.04 53.62 28.78
CA ASP A 62 24.17 53.81 27.34
C ASP A 62 22.90 54.49 26.79
N ASP A 63 22.93 55.02 25.56
CA ASP A 63 21.77 55.67 24.89
C ASP A 63 20.50 54.81 24.79
N ARG A 64 20.58 53.54 25.20
CA ARG A 64 19.52 52.53 25.21
C ARG A 64 18.65 52.57 26.48
N GLY A 65 19.01 53.37 27.48
CA GLY A 65 18.23 53.53 28.72
C GLY A 65 18.39 52.40 29.74
N TYR A 66 19.37 51.51 29.57
CA TYR A 66 19.74 50.47 30.53
C TYR A 66 21.26 50.25 30.56
N PRO A 67 21.83 49.84 31.70
CA PRO A 67 23.27 49.58 31.83
C PRO A 67 23.67 48.31 31.06
N ALA A 68 24.73 48.40 30.26
CA ALA A 68 25.14 47.32 29.35
C ALA A 68 25.74 46.08 30.05
N ASN A 69 26.32 46.25 31.24
CA ASN A 69 27.07 45.21 31.96
C ASN A 69 26.41 44.77 33.27
N THR A 70 25.17 45.18 33.54
CA THR A 70 24.45 44.81 34.76
C THR A 70 23.51 43.64 34.45
N PRO A 71 23.51 42.56 35.25
CA PRO A 71 22.52 41.49 35.12
C PRO A 71 21.09 42.04 35.24
N VAL A 72 20.14 41.49 34.48
CA VAL A 72 18.73 41.94 34.49
C VAL A 72 18.12 41.92 35.91
N ALA A 73 18.54 40.98 36.76
CA ALA A 73 18.10 40.87 38.14
C ALA A 73 18.53 42.05 39.04
N GLU A 74 19.61 42.75 38.68
CA GLU A 74 20.15 43.90 39.41
C GLU A 74 19.73 45.24 38.77
N MET A 75 19.04 45.20 37.63
CA MET A 75 18.49 46.38 36.97
C MET A 75 17.26 46.90 37.72
N SER A 76 17.05 48.22 37.74
CA SER A 76 15.79 48.79 38.19
C SER A 76 14.63 48.38 37.28
N ALA A 77 13.40 48.39 37.77
CA ALA A 77 12.22 48.01 36.98
C ALA A 77 12.09 48.80 35.66
N GLY A 78 12.47 50.08 35.65
CA GLY A 78 12.50 50.90 34.44
C GLY A 78 13.57 50.45 33.43
N GLN A 79 14.75 50.07 33.90
CA GLN A 79 15.83 49.53 33.07
C GLN A 79 15.51 48.14 32.53
N GLN A 80 14.85 47.28 33.32
CA GLN A 80 14.36 45.98 32.86
C GLN A 80 13.33 46.14 31.74
N ALA A 81 12.36 47.06 31.89
CA ALA A 81 11.38 47.33 30.84
C ALA A 81 12.04 47.86 29.55
N ALA A 82 13.05 48.73 29.67
CA ALA A 82 13.83 49.22 28.53
C ALA A 82 14.61 48.08 27.85
N TYR A 83 15.27 47.22 28.62
CA TYR A 83 15.98 46.04 28.13
C TYR A 83 15.05 45.11 27.33
N TRP A 84 13.92 44.70 27.92
CA TRP A 84 12.97 43.81 27.25
C TRP A 84 12.38 44.43 25.98
N LYS A 85 12.05 45.72 26.01
CA LYS A 85 11.54 46.44 24.84
C LYS A 85 12.57 46.51 23.71
N PHE A 86 13.83 46.80 24.02
CA PHE A 86 14.92 46.83 23.04
C PHE A 86 15.13 45.45 22.41
N HIS A 87 15.21 44.40 23.24
CA HIS A 87 15.39 43.05 22.75
C HIS A 87 14.19 42.53 21.94
N SER A 88 12.96 42.83 22.37
CA SER A 88 11.75 42.52 21.60
C SER A 88 11.77 43.17 20.22
N ARG A 89 12.11 44.46 20.12
CA ARG A 89 12.25 45.15 18.83
C ARG A 89 13.33 44.53 17.96
N LYS A 90 14.50 44.22 18.53
CA LYS A 90 15.59 43.56 17.82
C LYS A 90 15.16 42.21 17.25
N HIS A 91 14.43 41.40 18.03
CA HIS A 91 13.92 40.11 17.58
C HIS A 91 12.87 40.28 16.48
N GLU A 92 11.94 41.24 16.61
CA GLU A 92 10.97 41.54 15.55
C GLU A 92 11.65 41.99 14.26
N ASP A 93 12.67 42.84 14.34
CA ASP A 93 13.37 43.35 13.17
C ASP A 93 14.22 42.25 12.50
N GLN A 94 14.82 41.35 13.29
CA GLN A 94 15.46 40.14 12.77
C GLN A 94 14.47 39.24 12.03
N LEU A 95 13.28 39.01 12.59
CA LEU A 95 12.24 38.20 11.95
C LEU A 95 11.71 38.83 10.66
N LYS A 96 11.52 40.16 10.65
CA LYS A 96 11.17 40.91 9.43
C LYS A 96 12.27 40.82 8.37
N GLY A 97 13.54 40.93 8.76
CA GLY A 97 14.68 40.80 7.85
C GLY A 97 14.82 39.42 7.22
N LEU A 98 14.39 38.37 7.93
CA LEU A 98 14.32 37.00 7.42
C LEU A 98 13.01 36.70 6.64
N GLY A 99 12.08 37.66 6.55
CA GLY A 99 10.78 37.45 5.90
C GLY A 99 9.79 36.59 6.70
N LEU A 100 10.16 36.14 7.90
CA LEU A 100 9.32 35.34 8.80
C LEU A 100 8.44 36.28 9.63
N THR A 101 7.39 36.81 9.01
CA THR A 101 6.36 37.56 9.74
C THR A 101 5.22 36.62 10.17
N PRO A 102 4.70 36.73 11.40
CA PRO A 102 3.55 35.93 11.83
C PRO A 102 2.37 36.13 10.86
N GLY A 103 1.89 35.04 10.27
CA GLY A 103 0.77 35.06 9.32
C GLY A 103 1.14 35.22 7.84
N LYS A 104 2.41 35.41 7.49
CA LYS A 104 2.88 35.28 6.10
C LYS A 104 3.68 33.99 5.98
N GLU A 105 3.05 32.96 5.39
CA GLU A 105 3.79 31.80 4.88
C GLU A 105 4.85 32.33 3.89
N SER A 106 6.11 32.03 4.14
CA SER A 106 7.18 32.34 3.18
C SER A 106 6.85 31.67 1.85
N ASP A 107 7.23 32.28 0.73
CA ASP A 107 6.96 31.69 -0.58
C ASP A 107 7.59 30.30 -0.73
N GLU A 108 8.72 30.06 -0.06
CA GLU A 108 9.34 28.73 0.08
C GLU A 108 8.42 27.68 0.71
N LEU A 109 7.65 28.04 1.76
CA LEU A 109 6.71 27.11 2.38
C LEU A 109 5.52 26.78 1.46
N LYS A 110 5.07 27.75 0.65
CA LYS A 110 4.01 27.52 -0.35
C LYS A 110 4.51 26.61 -1.45
N ASP A 111 5.72 26.85 -1.96
CA ASP A 111 6.34 26.03 -2.99
C ASP A 111 6.56 24.59 -2.50
N LEU A 112 7.02 24.42 -1.25
CA LEU A 112 7.17 23.10 -0.63
C LEU A 112 5.82 22.38 -0.46
N ARG A 113 4.74 23.10 -0.10
CA ARG A 113 3.39 22.51 -0.02
C ARG A 113 2.90 22.10 -1.41
N ALA A 114 3.02 22.97 -2.41
CA ALA A 114 2.61 22.68 -3.79
C ALA A 114 3.36 21.46 -4.36
N ALA A 115 4.68 21.40 -4.15
CA ALA A 115 5.50 20.26 -4.57
C ALA A 115 5.08 18.95 -3.88
N ARG A 116 4.73 18.98 -2.58
CA ARG A 116 4.19 17.81 -1.87
C ARG A 116 2.85 17.37 -2.44
N GLU A 117 1.93 18.30 -2.72
CA GLU A 117 0.63 17.98 -3.30
C GLU A 117 0.75 17.36 -4.69
N GLU A 118 1.67 17.86 -5.53
CA GLU A 118 1.94 17.24 -6.83
C GLU A 118 2.52 15.83 -6.72
N LEU A 119 3.45 15.62 -5.77
CA LEU A 119 4.05 14.32 -5.53
C LEU A 119 3.00 13.31 -5.07
N GLU A 120 2.13 13.70 -4.13
CA GLU A 120 1.03 12.86 -3.67
C GLU A 120 0.03 12.55 -4.79
N LYS A 121 -0.31 13.51 -5.65
CA LYS A 121 -1.17 13.27 -6.83
C LYS A 121 -0.55 12.25 -7.78
N LYS A 122 0.75 12.36 -8.07
CA LYS A 122 1.47 11.40 -8.92
C LYS A 122 1.50 10.02 -8.28
N ARG A 123 1.81 9.94 -6.98
CA ARG A 123 1.81 8.68 -6.23
C ARG A 123 0.45 8.00 -6.24
N ASN A 124 -0.62 8.75 -6.03
CA ASN A 124 -1.98 8.20 -6.04
C ASN A 124 -2.39 7.72 -7.45
N ALA A 125 -2.00 8.46 -8.49
CA ALA A 125 -2.21 8.02 -9.87
C ALA A 125 -1.43 6.74 -10.19
N GLU A 126 -0.15 6.67 -9.79
CA GLU A 126 0.69 5.49 -9.97
C GLU A 126 0.16 4.27 -9.20
N LEU A 127 -0.30 4.46 -7.95
CA LEU A 127 -0.93 3.38 -7.17
C LEU A 127 -2.17 2.84 -7.90
N SER A 128 -3.03 3.73 -8.40
CA SER A 128 -4.21 3.33 -9.17
C SER A 128 -3.86 2.58 -10.46
N ASP A 129 -2.79 2.96 -11.15
CA ASP A 129 -2.34 2.28 -12.36
C ASP A 129 -1.72 0.91 -12.05
N VAL A 130 -0.95 0.80 -10.97
CA VAL A 130 -0.40 -0.47 -10.51
C VAL A 130 -1.52 -1.43 -10.15
N GLU A 131 -2.54 -0.99 -9.42
CA GLU A 131 -3.72 -1.81 -9.06
C GLU A 131 -4.51 -2.28 -10.29
N ARG A 132 -4.67 -1.41 -11.29
CA ARG A 132 -5.31 -1.78 -12.55
C ARG A 132 -4.49 -2.83 -13.30
N LEU A 133 -3.17 -2.62 -13.41
CA LEU A 133 -2.27 -3.53 -14.12
C LEU A 133 -2.13 -4.88 -13.41
N THR A 134 -2.13 -4.92 -12.07
CA THR A 134 -2.10 -6.17 -11.32
C THR A 134 -3.37 -6.96 -11.55
N LYS A 135 -4.54 -6.31 -11.51
CA LYS A 135 -5.82 -6.95 -11.83
C LYS A 135 -5.86 -7.50 -13.25
N GLU A 136 -5.42 -6.71 -14.24
CA GLU A 136 -5.34 -7.19 -15.64
C GLU A 136 -4.40 -8.39 -15.78
N ARG A 137 -3.25 -8.36 -15.10
CA ARG A 137 -2.31 -9.48 -15.07
C ARG A 137 -2.90 -10.70 -14.38
N ASP A 138 -3.64 -10.53 -13.30
CA ASP A 138 -4.34 -11.61 -12.59
C ASP A 138 -5.40 -12.26 -13.48
N ASP A 139 -6.22 -11.45 -14.15
CA ASP A 139 -7.26 -11.93 -15.06
C ASP A 139 -6.65 -12.68 -16.26
N LEU A 140 -5.56 -12.15 -16.84
CA LEU A 140 -4.86 -12.82 -17.92
C LEU A 140 -4.20 -14.13 -17.46
N ALA A 141 -3.61 -14.16 -16.27
CA ALA A 141 -3.02 -15.37 -15.71
C ALA A 141 -4.09 -16.45 -15.45
N ALA A 142 -5.26 -16.08 -14.92
CA ALA A 142 -6.38 -17.01 -14.71
C ALA A 142 -6.92 -17.57 -16.04
N LYS A 143 -7.05 -16.71 -17.07
CA LYS A 143 -7.44 -17.14 -18.42
C LYS A 143 -6.41 -18.08 -19.03
N ALA A 144 -5.12 -17.77 -18.90
CA ALA A 144 -4.04 -18.62 -19.39
C ALA A 144 -4.05 -19.99 -18.71
N GLN A 145 -4.17 -20.04 -17.38
CA GLN A 145 -4.28 -21.30 -16.64
C GLN A 145 -5.48 -22.13 -17.10
N THR A 146 -6.65 -21.51 -17.30
CA THR A 146 -7.85 -22.21 -17.78
C THR A 146 -7.64 -22.80 -19.17
N LEU A 147 -7.01 -22.05 -20.08
CA LEU A 147 -6.71 -22.53 -21.43
C LEU A 147 -5.72 -23.70 -21.43
N GLU A 148 -4.65 -23.61 -20.62
CA GLU A 148 -3.67 -24.68 -20.49
C GLU A 148 -4.30 -25.96 -19.91
N LEU A 149 -5.16 -25.82 -18.90
CA LEU A 149 -5.91 -26.95 -18.34
C LEU A 149 -6.83 -27.59 -19.38
N ASN A 150 -7.54 -26.79 -20.17
CA ASN A 150 -8.40 -27.30 -21.23
C ASN A 150 -7.60 -28.03 -22.30
N LYS A 151 -6.43 -27.50 -22.71
CA LYS A 151 -5.53 -28.18 -23.65
C LYS A 151 -5.07 -29.54 -23.12
N VAL A 152 -4.62 -29.60 -21.87
CA VAL A 152 -4.20 -30.85 -21.23
C VAL A 152 -5.32 -31.90 -21.28
N ARG A 153 -6.57 -31.49 -21.01
CA ARG A 153 -7.74 -32.39 -21.04
C ARG A 153 -8.07 -32.83 -22.46
N THR A 154 -8.07 -31.92 -23.44
CA THR A 154 -8.36 -32.25 -24.83
C THR A 154 -7.29 -33.15 -25.45
N ASP A 155 -6.02 -32.91 -25.13
CA ASP A 155 -4.90 -33.70 -25.65
C ASP A 155 -4.94 -35.13 -25.09
N ALA A 156 -5.18 -35.28 -23.79
CA ALA A 156 -5.36 -36.59 -23.16
C ALA A 156 -6.57 -37.35 -23.73
N ALA A 157 -7.70 -36.66 -23.95
CA ALA A 157 -8.89 -37.27 -24.52
C ALA A 157 -8.69 -37.70 -25.99
N ALA A 158 -8.01 -36.87 -26.78
CA ALA A 158 -7.67 -37.16 -28.17
C ALA A 158 -6.72 -38.36 -28.27
N GLU A 159 -5.71 -38.45 -27.39
CA GLU A 159 -4.78 -39.58 -27.34
C GLU A 159 -5.51 -40.90 -26.99
N ALA A 160 -6.46 -40.84 -26.05
CA ALA A 160 -7.29 -41.99 -25.66
C ALA A 160 -8.42 -42.31 -26.66
N LYS A 161 -8.60 -41.51 -27.73
CA LYS A 161 -9.67 -41.62 -28.73
C LYS A 161 -11.08 -41.59 -28.09
N LEU A 162 -11.27 -40.76 -27.08
CA LEU A 162 -12.55 -40.61 -26.40
C LEU A 162 -13.53 -39.77 -27.23
N PRO A 163 -14.83 -40.10 -27.24
CA PRO A 163 -15.86 -39.23 -27.79
C PRO A 163 -15.94 -37.90 -27.02
N ALA A 164 -16.31 -36.83 -27.71
CA ALA A 164 -16.33 -35.46 -27.16
C ALA A 164 -17.18 -35.34 -25.88
N ASP A 165 -18.29 -36.06 -25.81
CA ASP A 165 -19.20 -36.08 -24.67
C ASP A 165 -18.53 -36.56 -23.37
N LEU A 166 -17.40 -37.27 -23.46
CA LEU A 166 -16.67 -37.76 -22.30
C LEU A 166 -15.50 -36.89 -21.86
N TRP A 167 -15.16 -35.84 -22.62
CA TRP A 167 -14.02 -34.99 -22.32
C TRP A 167 -14.23 -34.22 -21.01
N GLU A 168 -15.48 -33.89 -20.68
CA GLU A 168 -15.86 -33.19 -19.44
C GLU A 168 -15.56 -33.99 -18.16
N PHE A 169 -15.43 -35.32 -18.25
CA PHE A 169 -15.12 -36.17 -17.09
C PHE A 169 -13.62 -36.22 -16.75
N ILE A 170 -12.76 -35.63 -17.60
CA ILE A 170 -11.32 -35.49 -17.30
C ILE A 170 -11.14 -34.22 -16.48
N THR A 171 -11.11 -34.37 -15.16
CA THR A 171 -11.01 -33.24 -14.22
C THR A 171 -9.57 -32.90 -13.83
N ALA A 172 -8.62 -33.77 -14.17
CA ALA A 172 -7.21 -33.61 -13.84
C ALA A 172 -6.64 -32.26 -14.27
N THR A 173 -5.70 -31.77 -13.47
CA THR A 173 -4.98 -30.51 -13.68
C THR A 173 -3.59 -30.69 -14.26
N ASP A 174 -3.09 -31.92 -14.30
CA ASP A 174 -1.79 -32.29 -14.83
C ASP A 174 -1.93 -33.34 -15.95
N ALA A 175 -0.96 -33.37 -16.86
CA ALA A 175 -1.01 -34.22 -18.04
C ALA A 175 -0.98 -35.72 -17.72
N ALA A 176 -0.23 -36.13 -16.69
CA ALA A 176 -0.10 -37.55 -16.35
C ALA A 176 -1.42 -38.11 -15.79
N THR A 177 -2.05 -37.39 -14.87
CA THR A 177 -3.34 -37.78 -14.30
C THR A 177 -4.46 -37.68 -15.33
N ALA A 178 -4.44 -36.65 -16.19
CA ALA A 178 -5.41 -36.51 -17.28
C ALA A 178 -5.37 -37.72 -18.22
N LYS A 179 -4.17 -38.17 -18.59
CA LYS A 179 -3.98 -39.37 -19.42
C LYS A 179 -4.51 -40.64 -18.74
N GLN A 180 -4.19 -40.85 -17.47
CA GLN A 180 -4.69 -42.01 -16.72
C GLN A 180 -6.22 -42.01 -16.60
N GLN A 181 -6.84 -40.86 -16.40
CA GLN A 181 -8.30 -40.73 -16.40
C GLN A 181 -8.88 -41.07 -17.78
N ALA A 182 -8.28 -40.53 -18.84
CA ALA A 182 -8.71 -40.76 -20.21
C ALA A 182 -8.61 -42.26 -20.60
N GLU A 183 -7.52 -42.92 -20.23
CA GLU A 183 -7.33 -44.37 -20.44
C GLU A 183 -8.38 -45.20 -19.70
N LYS A 184 -8.64 -44.91 -18.41
CA LYS A 184 -9.69 -45.59 -17.63
C LYS A 184 -11.07 -45.44 -18.24
N LEU A 185 -11.39 -44.25 -18.76
CA LEU A 185 -12.66 -44.00 -19.46
C LEU A 185 -12.73 -44.80 -20.77
N ALA A 186 -11.63 -44.86 -21.52
CA ALA A 186 -11.57 -45.62 -22.76
C ALA A 186 -11.70 -47.13 -22.53
N GLU A 187 -11.09 -47.66 -21.46
CA GLU A 187 -11.26 -49.05 -21.02
C GLU A 187 -12.71 -49.36 -20.64
N ARG A 188 -13.37 -48.45 -19.92
CA ARG A 188 -14.77 -48.60 -19.55
C ARG A 188 -15.70 -48.63 -20.76
N LEU A 189 -15.41 -47.82 -21.79
CA LEU A 189 -16.15 -47.87 -23.06
C LEU A 189 -15.98 -49.22 -23.75
N LYS A 190 -14.74 -49.74 -23.82
CA LYS A 190 -14.44 -51.05 -24.42
C LYS A 190 -15.16 -52.18 -23.66
N SER A 191 -15.11 -52.19 -22.33
CA SER A 191 -15.76 -53.24 -21.53
C SER A 191 -17.30 -53.16 -21.57
N THR A 192 -17.87 -51.96 -21.68
CA THR A 192 -19.33 -51.79 -21.86
C THR A 192 -19.78 -52.35 -23.21
N SER A 193 -18.99 -52.17 -24.28
CA SER A 193 -19.30 -52.76 -25.60
C SER A 193 -19.17 -54.29 -25.64
N GLN A 194 -18.39 -54.90 -24.75
CA GLN A 194 -18.27 -56.36 -24.65
C GLN A 194 -19.36 -56.99 -23.77
N THR A 195 -19.92 -56.24 -22.81
CA THR A 195 -21.01 -56.71 -21.94
C THR A 195 -22.41 -56.42 -22.49
N SER A 196 -22.55 -55.67 -23.59
CA SER A 196 -23.83 -55.55 -24.31
C SER A 196 -24.28 -56.84 -25.03
N GLY A 197 -23.48 -57.91 -24.92
CA GLY A 197 -23.90 -59.29 -25.11
C GLY A 197 -24.67 -59.86 -23.90
N PHE A 198 -25.07 -59.03 -22.93
CA PHE A 198 -26.20 -59.33 -22.06
C PHE A 198 -27.44 -59.32 -22.95
N ASP A 199 -27.57 -60.41 -23.72
CA ASP A 199 -28.82 -61.06 -24.05
C ASP A 199 -29.84 -60.59 -23.02
N GLN A 200 -30.80 -59.78 -23.46
CA GLN A 200 -32.04 -59.57 -22.72
C GLN A 200 -32.72 -60.94 -22.73
N GLY A 201 -32.14 -61.87 -21.96
CA GLY A 201 -32.60 -63.23 -21.84
C GLY A 201 -34.07 -63.10 -21.56
N HIS A 202 -34.85 -63.80 -22.37
CA HIS A 202 -36.24 -64.10 -22.09
C HIS A 202 -36.40 -64.23 -20.58
N ARG A 203 -36.85 -63.16 -19.92
CA ARG A 203 -37.31 -63.28 -18.55
C ARG A 203 -38.52 -64.19 -18.71
N PRO A 204 -38.48 -65.45 -18.23
CA PRO A 204 -39.68 -66.25 -18.26
C PRO A 204 -40.76 -65.43 -17.58
N ALA A 205 -41.90 -65.29 -18.25
CA ALA A 205 -43.05 -64.56 -17.70
C ALA A 205 -43.24 -65.02 -16.26
N PRO A 206 -43.34 -64.10 -15.28
CA PRO A 206 -43.48 -64.50 -13.89
C PRO A 206 -44.69 -65.45 -13.78
N PRO A 207 -44.56 -66.59 -13.08
CA PRO A 207 -45.66 -67.54 -12.98
C PRO A 207 -46.88 -66.82 -12.39
N ALA A 208 -48.03 -66.94 -13.06
CA ALA A 208 -49.25 -66.17 -12.79
C ALA A 208 -49.91 -66.40 -11.40
N LYS A 209 -49.24 -67.09 -10.47
CA LYS A 209 -49.84 -67.59 -9.22
C LYS A 209 -49.69 -66.68 -7.99
N GLY A 210 -49.32 -65.42 -8.17
CA GLY A 210 -49.08 -64.50 -7.03
C GLY A 210 -50.20 -63.51 -6.70
N ARG A 211 -51.16 -63.28 -7.62
CA ARG A 211 -52.15 -62.20 -7.44
C ARG A 211 -53.14 -62.45 -6.29
N ASP A 212 -53.61 -63.68 -6.12
CA ASP A 212 -54.60 -64.00 -5.08
C ASP A 212 -53.99 -64.07 -3.67
N ALA A 213 -52.75 -64.55 -3.56
CA ALA A 213 -52.04 -64.60 -2.28
C ALA A 213 -51.72 -63.20 -1.72
N GLY A 214 -51.36 -62.25 -2.59
CA GLY A 214 -51.12 -60.86 -2.20
C GLY A 214 -52.38 -60.12 -1.77
N LEU A 215 -53.53 -60.42 -2.39
CA LEU A 215 -54.83 -59.81 -2.04
C LEU A 215 -55.33 -60.27 -0.66
N ALA A 216 -55.17 -61.55 -0.31
CA ALA A 216 -55.57 -62.07 0.99
C ALA A 216 -54.72 -61.50 2.15
N GLU A 217 -53.41 -61.32 1.92
CA GLU A 217 -52.49 -60.71 2.89
C GLU A 217 -52.81 -59.23 3.12
N ALA A 218 -53.11 -58.48 2.06
CA ALA A 218 -53.51 -57.08 2.14
C ALA A 218 -54.85 -56.89 2.87
N GLN A 219 -55.84 -57.75 2.60
CA GLN A 219 -57.13 -57.71 3.30
C GLN A 219 -57.02 -57.98 4.80
N ARG A 220 -56.07 -58.81 5.24
CA ARG A 220 -55.78 -59.01 6.67
C ARG A 220 -55.17 -57.78 7.33
N ARG A 221 -54.25 -57.09 6.66
CA ARG A 221 -53.54 -55.93 7.23
C ARG A 221 -54.40 -54.67 7.34
N PHE A 222 -55.33 -54.46 6.41
CA PHE A 222 -56.11 -53.22 6.36
C PHE A 222 -57.52 -53.33 6.96
N LYS A 223 -57.88 -54.47 7.59
CA LYS A 223 -59.13 -54.59 8.33
C LYS A 223 -59.00 -53.86 9.68
N LYS A 224 -59.27 -52.55 9.65
CA LYS A 224 -59.32 -51.62 10.78
C LYS A 224 -60.23 -52.17 11.90
N PRO A 225 -59.74 -52.43 13.13
CA PRO A 225 -60.60 -52.84 14.23
C PRO A 225 -61.55 -51.68 14.61
N ALA A 226 -62.82 -52.04 14.78
CA ALA A 226 -63.88 -51.12 15.18
C ALA A 226 -63.56 -50.50 16.54
N ASN A 227 -63.86 -49.21 16.63
CA ASN A 227 -63.65 -48.32 17.76
C ASN A 227 -64.45 -48.83 18.97
N THR A 228 -63.79 -49.39 19.98
CA THR A 228 -64.43 -49.66 21.28
C THR A 228 -64.31 -48.41 22.14
N THR A 229 -65.38 -47.63 22.13
CA THR A 229 -65.66 -46.55 23.08
C THR A 229 -65.73 -47.13 24.49
N GLN A 230 -64.86 -46.67 25.40
CA GLN A 230 -65.07 -46.81 26.84
C GLN A 230 -65.36 -45.42 27.41
N THR A 231 -66.61 -45.26 27.83
CA THR A 231 -67.15 -44.28 28.77
C THR A 231 -66.76 -44.62 30.20
#